data_AF-A0A7L3IRW3-F1
#
_entry.id   AF-A0A7L3IRW3-F1
#
_cell.length_a   1.000
_cell.length_b   1.000
_cell.length_c   1.000
_cell.angle_alpha   90.00
_cell.angle_beta   90.00
_cell.angle_gamma   90.00
#
_symmetry.space_group_name_H-M   'P 1'
#
loop_
_entity.id
_entity.type
_entity.pdbx_description
1 polymer ?
#
loop_
_entity_poly.entity_id
_entity_poly.type
_entity_poly.pdbx_seq_one_letter_code
_entity_poly.pdbx_strand_id
1 'polypeptide(L)'
;QTMESPKYELVIEAKDMGGMDVGLTGTATATILIDDKNDHPPEFTKKEFQATVKEGVTGVIVNLTVGDRDDPATGAWRAVYSIINGNPGQSFEIHTNPQTNEGMLSVVKPLDYEISAFHTLLIKVENEDPLIPDIAYGPSSTATVQITVEDVNEGPVFHPNPMAVTKQENIPIGSVVLTVNATDPDTLQHQTIRYSVHKDPAGWLEINPTNGTVGTTAVLDRESPFVQNNVYTALFLAIDSGNPPATGTGTLHITLEDVNDNVPSLYPTLAKVCDDAKDLRVVVLGASDKDLHPNTDPFKFELSKQSGPEKLWRINRLNNTHAQVILLQNLKKANYNIPISVTDSGKPPLTNTTELRLQVCTCKKSKMDCSATDALHISLTLILLSLLSLFCKSLA
;
A
#
# COMPACT_ATOMS: atom_id res chain seq x y z
N GLN A 1 16.47 48.11 42.58
CA GLN A 1 16.60 49.25 41.64
C GLN A 1 17.82 48.88 40.81
N THR A 2 17.62 48.45 39.57
CA THR A 2 18.71 48.01 38.68
C THR A 2 19.68 49.17 38.48
N MET A 3 20.97 48.95 38.74
CA MET A 3 21.97 49.99 38.56
C MET A 3 22.14 50.29 37.07
N GLU A 4 21.87 51.53 36.65
CA GLU A 4 22.02 51.95 35.24
C GLU A 4 23.47 51.88 34.73
N SER A 5 24.45 51.76 35.63
CA SER A 5 25.84 51.45 35.28
C SER A 5 26.48 50.58 36.36
N PRO A 6 26.95 49.35 36.03
CA PRO A 6 27.63 48.45 36.98
C PRO A 6 29.09 48.88 37.19
N LYS A 7 29.33 50.19 37.29
CA LYS A 7 30.66 50.78 37.30
C LYS A 7 30.73 51.95 38.26
N TYR A 8 31.70 51.90 39.16
CA TYR A 8 32.13 53.04 39.97
C TYR A 8 33.51 53.49 39.52
N GLU A 9 33.70 54.79 39.35
CA GLU A 9 35.02 55.39 39.15
C GLU A 9 35.43 56.16 40.40
N LEU A 10 36.54 55.75 41.00
CA LEU A 10 37.11 56.41 42.17
C LEU A 10 38.45 57.04 41.78
N VAL A 11 38.61 58.32 42.09
CA VAL A 11 39.92 58.98 42.01
C VAL A 11 40.63 58.74 43.33
N ILE A 12 41.72 57.97 43.29
CA ILE A 12 42.57 57.67 44.44
C ILE A 12 43.72 58.66 44.45
N GLU A 13 43.92 59.35 45.57
CA GLU A 13 45.08 60.20 45.81
C GLU A 13 46.03 59.52 46.80
N ALA A 14 47.31 59.46 46.45
CA ALA A 14 48.38 59.05 47.34
C ALA A 14 49.25 60.26 47.69
N LYS A 15 49.55 60.43 48.98
CA LYS A 15 50.35 61.54 49.51
C LYS A 15 51.55 61.00 50.29
N ASP A 16 52.75 61.51 50.00
CA ASP A 16 53.97 61.13 50.73
C ASP A 16 54.07 61.79 52.12
N MET A 17 55.18 61.58 52.84
CA MET A 17 55.42 62.12 54.19
C MET A 17 54.34 61.74 55.23
N GLY A 18 53.77 60.53 55.13
CA GLY A 18 52.71 60.09 56.04
C GLY A 18 51.42 60.90 55.94
N GLY A 19 51.21 61.60 54.82
CA GLY A 19 50.01 62.41 54.56
C GLY A 19 50.05 63.83 55.12
N MET A 20 51.21 64.31 55.61
CA MET A 20 51.36 65.69 56.11
C MET A 20 51.05 66.73 55.00
N ASP A 21 50.63 67.93 55.39
CA ASP A 21 50.22 68.98 54.46
C ASP A 21 51.30 69.37 53.42
N VAL A 22 52.57 69.17 53.78
CA VAL A 22 53.75 69.44 52.94
C VAL A 22 54.11 68.31 51.96
N GLY A 23 53.45 67.15 52.04
CA GLY A 23 53.73 66.01 51.17
C GLY A 23 53.22 66.21 49.73
N LEU A 24 53.93 65.65 48.76
CA LEU A 24 53.51 65.65 47.35
C LEU A 24 52.39 64.63 47.12
N THR A 25 51.44 64.98 46.26
CA THR A 25 50.32 64.09 45.88
C THR A 25 50.46 63.55 44.46
N GLY A 26 49.97 62.33 44.25
CA GLY A 26 49.74 61.73 42.94
C GLY A 26 48.36 61.10 42.90
N THR A 27 47.67 61.18 41.76
CA THR A 27 46.33 60.61 41.59
C THR A 27 46.31 59.47 40.57
N ALA A 28 45.40 58.52 40.77
CA ALA A 28 45.08 57.44 39.85
C ALA A 28 43.56 57.22 39.84
N THR A 29 43.01 56.71 38.73
CA THR A 29 41.59 56.33 38.68
C THR A 29 41.45 54.83 38.83
N ALA A 30 40.70 54.38 39.84
CA ALA A 30 40.27 53.01 40.00
C ALA A 30 38.86 52.84 39.45
N THR A 31 38.73 51.95 38.46
CA THR A 31 37.42 51.52 37.96
C THR A 31 37.03 50.25 38.68
N ILE A 32 35.92 50.27 39.42
CA ILE A 32 35.31 49.11 40.05
C ILE A 32 34.14 48.68 39.16
N LEU A 33 34.22 47.44 38.65
CA LEU A 33 33.11 46.80 37.96
C LEU A 33 32.35 45.92 38.95
N ILE A 34 31.02 45.97 38.90
CA ILE A 34 30.16 45.09 39.68
C ILE A 34 29.75 43.93 38.79
N ASP A 35 30.19 42.73 39.13
CA ASP A 35 29.75 41.52 38.46
C ASP A 35 28.31 41.19 38.88
N ASP A 36 27.49 40.87 37.88
CA ASP A 36 26.12 40.41 38.09
C ASP A 36 26.08 39.06 38.83
N LYS A 37 25.02 38.87 39.63
CA LYS A 37 24.74 37.62 40.33
C LYS A 37 23.27 37.29 40.13
N ASN A 38 22.96 35.99 40.10
CA ASN A 38 21.58 35.55 40.02
C ASN A 38 20.83 35.80 41.33
N ASP A 39 20.33 37.02 41.51
CA ASP A 39 19.56 37.48 42.66
C ASP A 39 18.10 37.84 42.32
N HIS A 40 17.71 37.76 41.04
CA HIS A 40 16.32 37.90 40.60
C HIS A 40 15.85 36.66 39.83
N PRO A 41 14.95 35.84 40.39
CA PRO A 41 14.42 34.70 39.66
C PRO A 41 13.53 35.15 38.48
N PRO A 42 13.42 34.32 37.43
CA PRO A 42 12.60 34.59 36.28
C PRO A 42 11.13 34.41 36.67
N GLU A 43 10.31 35.37 36.26
CA GLU A 43 8.90 35.44 36.59
C GLU A 43 8.07 35.42 35.32
N PHE A 44 7.09 34.53 35.24
CA PHE A 44 6.14 34.57 34.14
C PHE A 44 5.35 35.88 34.18
N THR A 45 5.24 36.51 33.02
CA THR A 45 4.41 37.72 32.83
C THR A 45 2.92 37.47 33.08
N LYS A 46 2.47 36.22 32.97
CA LYS A 46 1.10 35.76 33.25
C LYS A 46 1.14 34.47 34.05
N LYS A 47 0.18 34.29 34.98
CA LYS A 47 0.00 33.02 35.71
C LYS A 47 -0.62 31.91 34.85
N GLU A 48 -1.29 32.30 33.77
CA GLU A 48 -2.00 31.40 32.88
C GLU A 48 -1.81 31.82 31.42
N PHE A 49 -1.51 30.83 30.59
CA PHE A 49 -1.39 30.96 29.14
C PHE A 49 -2.43 30.06 28.48
N GLN A 50 -2.89 30.46 27.30
CA GLN A 50 -3.83 29.69 26.50
C GLN A 50 -3.21 29.42 25.13
N ALA A 51 -3.39 28.20 24.64
CA ALA A 51 -2.96 27.78 23.32
C ALA A 51 -4.07 26.98 22.65
N THR A 52 -4.12 27.08 21.33
CA THR A 52 -5.03 26.31 20.51
C THR A 52 -4.24 25.63 19.41
N VAL A 53 -4.50 24.34 19.19
CA VAL A 53 -3.80 23.54 18.18
C VAL A 53 -4.80 22.60 17.53
N LYS A 54 -4.74 22.49 16.21
CA LYS A 54 -5.50 21.48 15.49
C LYS A 54 -4.93 20.11 15.78
N GLU A 55 -5.78 19.11 15.95
CA GLU A 55 -5.30 17.74 16.07
C GLU A 55 -4.48 17.30 14.85
N GLY A 56 -3.66 16.27 15.03
CA GLY A 56 -2.75 15.83 13.98
C GLY A 56 -1.53 16.75 13.74
N VAL A 57 -1.58 18.02 14.15
CA VAL A 57 -0.53 19.03 13.88
C VAL A 57 0.55 19.04 14.97
N THR A 58 1.81 19.12 14.54
CA THR A 58 2.99 19.29 15.41
C THR A 58 3.64 20.67 15.20
N GLY A 59 4.40 21.12 16.19
CA GLY A 59 5.11 22.41 16.14
C GLY A 59 4.85 23.29 17.36
N VAL A 60 5.37 24.53 17.31
CA VAL A 60 5.25 25.50 18.39
C VAL A 60 3.83 26.06 18.45
N ILE A 61 3.20 25.97 19.62
CA ILE A 61 1.80 26.36 19.83
C ILE A 61 1.65 27.64 20.65
N VAL A 62 2.63 27.96 21.51
CA VAL A 62 2.63 29.20 22.29
C VAL A 62 4.03 29.54 22.79
N ASN A 63 4.35 30.83 22.83
CA ASN A 63 5.55 31.36 23.48
C ASN A 63 5.17 31.86 24.89
N LEU A 64 5.88 31.37 25.90
CA LEU A 64 5.72 31.76 27.28
C LEU A 64 6.71 32.89 27.60
N THR A 65 6.17 34.04 27.94
CA THR A 65 6.95 35.26 28.22
C THR A 65 7.29 35.36 29.70
N VAL A 66 8.58 35.50 30.00
CA VAL A 66 9.12 35.72 31.35
C VAL A 66 9.84 37.06 31.43
N GLY A 67 9.88 37.64 32.62
CA GLY A 67 10.74 38.78 32.95
C GLY A 67 11.77 38.36 33.98
N ASP A 68 13.00 38.80 33.79
CA ASP A 68 14.11 38.62 34.71
C ASP A 68 14.90 39.94 34.76
N ARG A 69 15.40 40.32 35.93
CA ARG A 69 16.04 41.62 36.19
C ARG A 69 17.56 41.55 36.20
N ASP A 70 18.13 40.36 36.07
CA ASP A 70 19.58 40.13 35.98
C ASP A 70 20.12 40.49 34.58
N ASP A 71 21.44 40.47 34.39
CA ASP A 71 22.09 40.91 33.15
C ASP A 71 21.76 39.97 31.97
N PRO A 72 21.12 40.45 30.88
CA PRO A 72 20.78 39.63 29.72
C PRO A 72 21.94 38.91 29.03
N ALA A 73 23.18 39.33 29.29
CA ALA A 73 24.37 38.69 28.76
C ALA A 73 24.84 37.44 29.55
N THR A 74 24.23 37.14 30.71
CA THR A 74 24.69 36.10 31.63
C THR A 74 23.73 34.90 31.70
N GLY A 75 24.18 33.81 32.32
CA GLY A 75 23.34 32.66 32.65
C GLY A 75 22.36 32.93 33.80
N ALA A 76 22.56 34.03 34.54
CA ALA A 76 21.62 34.53 35.55
C ALA A 76 20.32 34.99 34.89
N TRP A 77 20.35 35.63 33.73
CA TRP A 77 19.12 36.02 33.02
C TRP A 77 18.53 34.91 32.13
N ARG A 78 19.36 33.97 31.64
CA ARG A 78 18.89 32.94 30.70
C ARG A 78 17.94 31.95 31.37
N ALA A 79 16.72 31.88 30.86
CA ALA A 79 15.66 31.00 31.33
C ALA A 79 15.83 29.56 30.84
N VAL A 80 15.51 28.60 31.71
CA VAL A 80 15.46 27.17 31.48
C VAL A 80 14.07 26.69 31.87
N TYR A 81 13.31 26.22 30.89
CA TYR A 81 11.92 25.79 31.09
C TYR A 81 11.83 24.28 31.30
N SER A 82 10.88 23.86 32.12
CA SER A 82 10.54 22.45 32.30
C SER A 82 9.04 22.24 32.49
N ILE A 83 8.52 21.14 31.91
CA ILE A 83 7.14 20.70 32.13
C ILE A 83 7.13 19.81 33.36
N ILE A 84 6.55 20.28 34.46
CA ILE A 84 6.57 19.58 35.75
C ILE A 84 5.28 18.80 36.02
N ASN A 85 4.19 19.06 35.29
CA ASN A 85 2.95 18.28 35.35
C ASN A 85 2.13 18.40 34.05
N GLY A 86 1.20 17.47 33.83
CA GLY A 86 0.23 17.52 32.72
C GLY A 86 0.64 16.83 31.43
N ASN A 87 1.83 16.24 31.36
CA ASN A 87 2.39 15.64 30.14
C ASN A 87 2.77 14.14 30.29
N PRO A 88 1.86 13.24 30.72
CA PRO A 88 2.17 11.83 30.92
C PRO A 88 2.51 11.10 29.60
N GLY A 89 1.92 11.51 28.47
CA GLY A 89 2.16 10.93 27.15
C GLY A 89 3.44 11.43 26.45
N GLN A 90 4.12 12.42 27.04
CA GLN A 90 5.25 13.12 26.41
C GLN A 90 4.90 13.64 25.00
N SER A 91 3.70 14.22 24.87
CA SER A 91 3.23 14.83 23.62
C SER A 91 3.70 16.27 23.47
N PHE A 92 4.11 16.89 24.57
CA PHE A 92 4.58 18.28 24.63
C PHE A 92 6.07 18.37 24.97
N GLU A 93 6.74 19.36 24.41
CA GLU A 93 8.12 19.72 24.73
C GLU A 93 8.26 21.24 24.79
N ILE A 94 9.13 21.76 25.65
CA ILE A 94 9.39 23.18 25.79
C ILE A 94 10.89 23.47 25.68
N HIS A 95 11.24 24.47 24.88
CA HIS A 95 12.62 24.92 24.67
C HIS A 95 12.73 26.43 24.90
N THR A 96 13.89 26.88 25.38
CA THR A 96 14.17 28.32 25.48
C THR A 96 14.52 28.88 24.10
N ASN A 97 13.86 29.97 23.69
CA ASN A 97 14.28 30.74 22.54
C ASN A 97 15.57 31.51 22.87
N PRO A 98 16.71 31.25 22.21
CA PRO A 98 17.99 31.88 22.57
C PRO A 98 18.03 33.39 22.27
N GLN A 99 17.12 33.93 21.47
CA GLN A 99 17.08 35.35 21.13
C GLN A 99 16.16 36.16 22.03
N THR A 100 15.01 35.59 22.42
CA THR A 100 13.98 36.31 23.18
C THR A 100 13.85 35.85 24.63
N ASN A 101 14.51 34.75 25.01
CA ASN A 101 14.41 34.09 26.32
C ASN A 101 13.00 33.54 26.63
N GLU A 102 12.10 33.53 25.64
CA GLU A 102 10.75 32.98 25.76
C GLU A 102 10.77 31.45 25.74
N GLY A 103 9.84 30.83 26.46
CA GLY A 103 9.63 29.38 26.42
C GLY A 103 8.78 29.01 25.21
N MET A 104 9.35 28.34 24.22
CA MET A 104 8.64 27.84 23.05
C MET A 104 8.02 26.47 23.38
N LEU A 105 6.74 26.46 23.76
CA LEU A 105 6.01 25.22 23.99
C LEU A 105 5.53 24.65 22.66
N SER A 106 5.80 23.37 22.44
CA SER A 106 5.54 22.66 21.19
C SER A 106 4.85 21.32 21.41
N VAL A 107 4.08 20.92 20.40
CA VAL A 107 3.53 19.57 20.26
C VAL A 107 4.50 18.74 19.43
N VAL A 108 5.02 17.67 20.03
CA VAL A 108 5.99 16.76 19.41
C VAL A 108 5.38 15.41 19.02
N LYS A 109 4.25 15.03 19.63
CA LYS A 109 3.42 13.91 19.19
C LYS A 109 2.03 14.44 18.85
N PRO A 110 1.45 14.07 17.70
CA PRO A 110 0.10 14.46 17.34
C PRO A 110 -0.89 14.23 18.48
N LEU A 111 -1.72 15.23 18.74
CA LEU A 111 -2.87 15.11 19.64
C LEU A 111 -4.05 14.58 18.84
N ASP A 112 -5.00 13.98 19.57
CA ASP A 112 -6.22 13.35 19.07
C ASP A 112 -7.36 13.92 19.91
N TYR A 113 -8.31 14.57 19.23
CA TYR A 113 -9.39 15.33 19.86
C TYR A 113 -10.38 14.40 20.57
N GLU A 114 -10.72 13.26 19.94
CA GLU A 114 -11.61 12.21 20.44
C GLU A 114 -11.11 11.61 21.75
N ILE A 115 -9.78 11.51 21.91
CA ILE A 115 -9.16 11.05 23.16
C ILE A 115 -9.19 12.15 24.21
N SER A 116 -8.73 13.37 23.87
CA SER A 116 -8.68 14.48 24.82
C SER A 116 -8.64 15.86 24.16
N ALA A 117 -9.78 16.54 24.18
CA ALA A 117 -9.91 17.92 23.68
C ALA A 117 -9.17 18.99 24.53
N PHE A 118 -8.81 18.68 25.78
CA PHE A 118 -8.25 19.67 26.71
C PHE A 118 -7.04 19.13 27.47
N HIS A 119 -5.94 19.86 27.42
CA HIS A 119 -4.75 19.59 28.22
C HIS A 119 -4.42 20.77 29.14
N THR A 120 -3.91 20.46 30.32
CA THR A 120 -3.43 21.47 31.28
C THR A 120 -2.01 21.11 31.70
N LEU A 121 -1.05 21.95 31.33
CA LEU A 121 0.35 21.78 31.68
C LEU A 121 0.74 22.72 32.80
N LEU A 122 1.58 22.25 33.71
CA LEU A 122 2.25 23.10 34.70
C LEU A 122 3.72 23.25 34.29
N ILE A 123 4.12 24.49 34.02
CA ILE A 123 5.45 24.84 33.55
C ILE A 123 6.20 25.54 34.68
N LYS A 124 7.46 25.16 34.87
CA LYS A 124 8.40 25.84 35.76
C LYS A 124 9.49 26.50 34.92
N VAL A 125 9.93 27.67 35.34
CA VAL A 125 11.10 28.36 34.79
C VAL A 125 12.16 28.53 35.89
N GLU A 126 13.41 28.29 35.52
CA GLU A 126 14.61 28.49 36.34
C GLU A 126 15.66 29.23 35.52
N ASN A 127 16.73 29.71 36.13
CA ASN A 127 17.86 30.26 35.39
C ASN A 127 18.85 29.13 35.02
N GLU A 128 19.74 29.40 34.07
CA GLU A 128 20.87 28.51 33.77
C GLU A 128 21.86 28.47 34.96
N ASP A 129 22.12 29.63 35.56
CA ASP A 129 22.96 29.75 36.76
C ASP A 129 22.13 29.57 38.05
N PRO A 130 22.68 28.96 39.11
CA PRO A 130 21.96 28.79 40.37
C PRO A 130 21.73 30.13 41.08
N LEU A 131 20.53 30.30 41.66
CA LEU A 131 20.22 31.43 42.54
C LEU A 131 21.19 31.50 43.73
N ILE A 132 21.43 32.70 44.23
CA ILE A 132 22.16 32.90 45.49
C ILE A 132 21.40 32.28 46.69
N PRO A 133 22.09 31.83 47.76
CA PRO A 133 21.49 30.99 48.82
C PRO A 133 20.27 31.54 49.56
N ASP A 134 20.05 32.86 49.56
CA ASP A 134 18.97 33.52 50.28
C ASP A 134 17.75 33.84 49.39
N ILE A 135 17.82 33.48 48.10
CA ILE A 135 16.75 33.70 47.12
C ILE A 135 16.24 32.34 46.65
N ALA A 136 14.92 32.21 46.51
CA ALA A 136 14.26 31.01 46.05
C ALA A 136 13.25 31.32 44.96
N TYR A 137 13.05 30.36 44.05
CA TYR A 137 12.00 30.44 43.04
C TYR A 137 10.62 30.55 43.71
N GLY A 138 9.88 31.59 43.34
CA GLY A 138 8.55 31.87 43.87
C GLY A 138 7.44 31.22 43.05
N PRO A 139 6.16 31.41 43.47
CA PRO A 139 5.01 30.98 42.68
C PRO A 139 4.96 31.62 41.28
N SER A 140 5.57 32.80 41.10
CA SER A 140 5.71 33.50 39.82
C SER A 140 6.64 32.78 38.83
N SER A 141 7.51 31.87 39.30
CA SER A 141 8.35 31.01 38.46
C SER A 141 7.63 29.73 37.99
N THR A 142 6.32 29.65 38.24
CA THR A 142 5.44 28.60 37.69
C THR A 142 4.23 29.22 37.01
N ALA A 143 3.78 28.63 35.91
CA ALA A 143 2.58 29.04 35.19
C ALA A 143 1.83 27.84 34.62
N THR A 144 0.52 27.99 34.48
CA THR A 144 -0.35 26.99 33.85
C THR A 144 -0.55 27.31 32.38
N VAL A 145 -0.51 26.30 31.52
CA VAL A 145 -0.90 26.43 30.11
C VAL A 145 -2.14 25.57 29.86
N GLN A 146 -3.23 26.23 29.49
CA GLN A 146 -4.45 25.56 29.02
C GLN A 146 -4.39 25.41 27.51
N ILE A 147 -4.46 24.17 27.03
CA ILE A 147 -4.38 23.83 25.62
C ILE A 147 -5.72 23.29 25.19
N THR A 148 -6.33 23.92 24.19
CA THR A 148 -7.55 23.45 23.54
C THR A 148 -7.17 22.82 22.20
N VAL A 149 -7.58 21.57 22.00
CA VAL A 149 -7.44 20.87 20.72
C VAL A 149 -8.64 21.22 19.85
N GLU A 150 -8.39 21.71 18.64
CA GLU A 150 -9.40 21.90 17.62
C GLU A 150 -9.60 20.61 16.85
N ASP A 151 -10.86 20.16 16.85
CA ASP A 151 -11.39 19.03 16.09
C ASP A 151 -11.24 19.28 14.56
N VAL A 152 -10.68 18.30 13.85
CA VAL A 152 -10.47 18.30 12.40
C VAL A 152 -10.94 16.97 11.82
N ASN A 153 -11.92 17.07 10.91
CA ASN A 153 -12.45 15.92 10.18
C ASN A 153 -11.39 14.91 9.70
N GLU A 154 -11.46 13.71 10.22
CA GLU A 154 -10.67 12.55 9.86
C GLU A 154 -11.42 11.61 8.91
N GLY A 155 -10.68 10.79 8.17
CA GLY A 155 -11.29 9.87 7.21
C GLY A 155 -11.78 8.58 7.88
N PRO A 156 -12.87 7.95 7.37
CA PRO A 156 -13.31 6.65 7.85
C PRO A 156 -12.23 5.57 7.72
N VAL A 157 -12.23 4.59 8.62
CA VAL A 157 -11.25 3.49 8.65
C VAL A 157 -11.95 2.15 8.46
N PHE A 158 -11.47 1.34 7.51
CA PHE A 158 -11.99 -0.01 7.27
C PHE A 158 -11.50 -1.02 8.32
N HIS A 159 -12.39 -1.92 8.74
CA HIS A 159 -12.09 -2.94 9.73
C HIS A 159 -12.58 -4.34 9.30
N PRO A 160 -11.68 -5.35 9.17
CA PRO A 160 -10.22 -5.24 9.13
C PRO A 160 -9.72 -4.58 7.82
N ASN A 161 -8.45 -4.15 7.78
CA ASN A 161 -7.77 -3.72 6.55
C ASN A 161 -6.35 -4.31 6.51
N PRO A 162 -5.99 -5.19 5.56
CA PRO A 162 -6.80 -5.64 4.43
C PRO A 162 -7.96 -6.57 4.84
N MET A 163 -9.06 -6.49 4.07
CA MET A 163 -10.18 -7.42 4.13
C MET A 163 -9.85 -8.65 3.29
N ALA A 164 -10.18 -9.84 3.77
CA ALA A 164 -9.91 -11.09 3.06
C ALA A 164 -11.14 -11.99 3.03
N VAL A 165 -11.38 -12.62 1.88
CA VAL A 165 -12.47 -13.59 1.70
C VAL A 165 -12.07 -14.66 0.69
N THR A 166 -12.60 -15.87 0.85
CA THR A 166 -12.43 -16.95 -0.13
C THR A 166 -13.75 -17.20 -0.86
N LYS A 167 -13.71 -17.28 -2.19
CA LYS A 167 -14.86 -17.53 -3.06
C LYS A 167 -14.48 -18.45 -4.20
N GLN A 168 -15.43 -19.20 -4.73
CA GLN A 168 -15.26 -19.88 -6.01
C GLN A 168 -15.26 -18.86 -7.15
N GLU A 169 -14.49 -19.10 -8.21
CA GLU A 169 -14.41 -18.19 -9.35
C GLU A 169 -15.75 -18.02 -10.09
N ASN A 170 -16.45 -19.12 -10.32
CA ASN A 170 -17.68 -19.13 -11.11
C ASN A 170 -18.97 -18.80 -10.33
N ILE A 171 -18.87 -18.03 -9.24
CA ILE A 171 -20.06 -17.62 -8.49
C ILE A 171 -21.00 -16.79 -9.39
N PRO A 172 -22.34 -16.97 -9.28
CA PRO A 172 -23.28 -16.25 -10.13
C PRO A 172 -23.13 -14.73 -10.04
N ILE A 173 -23.41 -14.03 -11.13
CA ILE A 173 -23.51 -12.56 -11.13
C ILE A 173 -24.60 -12.12 -10.14
N GLY A 174 -24.33 -11.08 -9.35
CA GLY A 174 -25.18 -10.59 -8.26
C GLY A 174 -24.97 -11.33 -6.94
N SER A 175 -23.98 -12.22 -6.85
CA SER A 175 -23.63 -12.89 -5.59
C SER A 175 -22.95 -11.93 -4.62
N VAL A 176 -23.23 -12.09 -3.33
CA VAL A 176 -22.55 -11.33 -2.28
C VAL A 176 -21.16 -11.92 -2.03
N VAL A 177 -20.14 -11.08 -2.18
CA VAL A 177 -18.74 -11.41 -1.89
C VAL A 177 -18.48 -11.25 -0.39
N LEU A 178 -18.61 -10.03 0.14
CA LEU A 178 -18.64 -9.75 1.58
C LEU A 178 -19.42 -8.47 1.87
N THR A 179 -19.67 -8.19 3.14
CA THR A 179 -20.08 -6.86 3.59
C THR A 179 -18.90 -6.20 4.30
N VAL A 180 -18.46 -5.04 3.82
CA VAL A 180 -17.39 -4.27 4.43
C VAL A 180 -17.94 -3.37 5.52
N ASN A 181 -17.11 -3.04 6.50
CA ASN A 181 -17.44 -2.09 7.55
C ASN A 181 -16.31 -1.06 7.69
N ALA A 182 -16.67 0.21 7.67
CA ALA A 182 -15.78 1.31 8.04
C ALA A 182 -16.40 2.10 9.20
N THR A 183 -15.56 2.64 10.07
CA THR A 183 -15.97 3.52 11.16
C THR A 183 -15.22 4.83 11.07
N ASP A 184 -15.92 5.91 11.40
CA ASP A 184 -15.39 7.26 11.40
C ASP A 184 -14.79 7.58 12.78
N PRO A 185 -13.54 8.07 12.87
CA PRO A 185 -12.96 8.52 14.13
C PRO A 185 -13.74 9.67 14.77
N ASP A 186 -14.32 10.59 13.98
CA ASP A 186 -15.05 11.78 14.43
C ASP A 186 -16.41 11.45 15.08
N THR A 187 -16.37 10.78 16.24
CA THR A 187 -17.55 10.21 16.90
C THR A 187 -18.57 11.27 17.34
N LEU A 188 -18.13 12.51 17.56
CA LEU A 188 -18.98 13.63 18.00
C LEU A 188 -19.69 14.33 16.83
N GLN A 189 -19.23 14.15 15.60
CA GLN A 189 -19.75 14.88 14.42
C GLN A 189 -20.89 14.15 13.69
N HIS A 190 -21.30 12.95 14.16
CA HIS A 190 -22.42 12.15 13.62
C HIS A 190 -22.42 12.03 12.09
N GLN A 191 -21.25 11.80 11.50
CA GLN A 191 -21.09 11.75 10.07
C GLN A 191 -21.63 10.46 9.46
N THR A 192 -22.09 10.53 8.21
CA THR A 192 -22.53 9.35 7.45
C THR A 192 -21.44 8.89 6.50
N ILE A 193 -21.18 7.58 6.48
CA ILE A 193 -20.19 6.98 5.59
C ILE A 193 -20.86 6.49 4.31
N ARG A 194 -20.27 6.82 3.15
CA ARG A 194 -20.63 6.28 1.84
C ARG A 194 -19.50 5.47 1.24
N TYR A 195 -19.84 4.32 0.70
CA TYR A 195 -18.87 3.42 0.06
C TYR A 195 -18.82 3.61 -1.46
N SER A 196 -17.64 3.42 -2.05
CA SER A 196 -17.47 3.40 -3.51
C SER A 196 -16.29 2.53 -3.93
N VAL A 197 -16.30 2.08 -5.20
CA VAL A 197 -15.17 1.36 -5.79
C VAL A 197 -14.07 2.37 -6.15
N HIS A 198 -12.86 2.17 -5.63
CA HIS A 198 -11.69 2.98 -6.01
C HIS A 198 -10.96 2.39 -7.21
N LYS A 199 -10.64 1.09 -7.13
CA LYS A 199 -9.87 0.37 -8.15
C LYS A 199 -10.31 -1.09 -8.20
N ASP A 200 -10.80 -1.49 -9.36
CA ASP A 200 -11.23 -2.85 -9.65
C ASP A 200 -10.70 -3.24 -11.05
N PRO A 201 -9.50 -3.85 -11.14
CA PRO A 201 -8.78 -4.01 -12.41
C PRO A 201 -9.56 -4.71 -13.53
N ALA A 202 -10.39 -5.69 -13.18
CA ALA A 202 -11.19 -6.47 -14.11
C ALA A 202 -12.67 -6.00 -14.19
N GLY A 203 -13.09 -5.08 -13.32
CA GLY A 203 -14.47 -4.56 -13.32
C GLY A 203 -15.52 -5.59 -12.87
N TRP A 204 -15.15 -6.53 -11.99
CA TRP A 204 -16.00 -7.64 -11.55
C TRP A 204 -16.83 -7.33 -10.31
N LEU A 205 -16.58 -6.21 -9.64
CA LEU A 205 -17.13 -5.92 -8.33
C LEU A 205 -17.93 -4.62 -8.34
N GLU A 206 -18.99 -4.61 -7.53
CA GLU A 206 -19.70 -3.41 -7.13
C GLU A 206 -19.78 -3.33 -5.60
N ILE A 207 -20.02 -2.14 -5.06
CA ILE A 207 -20.28 -1.96 -3.64
C ILE A 207 -21.54 -1.11 -3.45
N ASN A 208 -22.42 -1.57 -2.57
CA ASN A 208 -23.56 -0.78 -2.17
C ASN A 208 -23.08 0.43 -1.33
N PRO A 209 -23.43 1.67 -1.72
CA PRO A 209 -22.88 2.87 -1.11
C PRO A 209 -23.37 3.13 0.32
N THR A 210 -24.39 2.42 0.79
CA THR A 210 -25.02 2.68 2.11
C THR A 210 -24.70 1.61 3.15
N ASN A 211 -24.61 0.35 2.75
CA ASN A 211 -24.42 -0.77 3.69
C ASN A 211 -23.09 -1.52 3.48
N GLY A 212 -22.27 -1.12 2.50
CA GLY A 212 -20.97 -1.73 2.24
C GLY A 212 -21.02 -3.15 1.68
N THR A 213 -22.17 -3.65 1.22
CA THR A 213 -22.24 -4.98 0.60
C THR A 213 -21.52 -4.97 -0.76
N VAL A 214 -20.49 -5.78 -0.90
CA VAL A 214 -19.74 -6.01 -2.14
C VAL A 214 -20.39 -7.16 -2.90
N GLY A 215 -20.77 -6.90 -4.14
CA GLY A 215 -21.41 -7.86 -5.04
C GLY A 215 -20.60 -8.09 -6.31
N THR A 216 -20.97 -9.14 -7.06
CA THR A 216 -20.36 -9.46 -8.36
C THR A 216 -21.15 -8.87 -9.52
N THR A 217 -20.49 -8.16 -10.42
CA THR A 217 -21.05 -7.64 -11.68
C THR A 217 -20.68 -8.52 -12.88
N ALA A 218 -19.65 -9.36 -12.73
CA ALA A 218 -19.19 -10.34 -13.71
C ALA A 218 -18.82 -11.65 -13.00
N VAL A 219 -18.60 -12.70 -13.78
CA VAL A 219 -18.07 -13.98 -13.30
C VAL A 219 -16.59 -13.77 -12.95
N LEU A 220 -16.16 -14.23 -11.77
CA LEU A 220 -14.75 -14.18 -11.40
C LEU A 220 -14.03 -15.34 -12.09
N ASP A 221 -12.76 -15.15 -12.40
CA ASP A 221 -11.97 -16.10 -13.18
C ASP A 221 -10.58 -16.15 -12.56
N ARG A 222 -10.19 -17.31 -12.02
CA ARG A 222 -8.91 -17.51 -11.33
C ARG A 222 -7.76 -17.55 -12.33
N GLU A 223 -7.98 -18.03 -13.55
CA GLU A 223 -6.98 -18.09 -14.63
C GLU A 223 -6.79 -16.74 -15.34
N SER A 224 -7.61 -15.75 -15.00
CA SER A 224 -7.50 -14.38 -15.52
C SER A 224 -6.15 -13.72 -15.21
N PRO A 225 -5.60 -12.91 -16.14
CA PRO A 225 -4.35 -12.18 -15.90
C PRO A 225 -4.44 -11.12 -14.79
N PHE A 226 -5.65 -10.78 -14.34
CA PHE A 226 -5.86 -9.85 -13.23
C PHE A 226 -5.73 -10.52 -11.84
N VAL A 227 -5.66 -11.85 -11.80
CA VAL A 227 -5.48 -12.65 -10.59
C VAL A 227 -4.01 -13.03 -10.46
N GLN A 228 -3.43 -12.80 -9.28
CA GLN A 228 -2.04 -13.14 -9.00
C GLN A 228 -2.00 -14.09 -7.81
N ASN A 229 -1.35 -15.25 -7.97
CA ASN A 229 -1.26 -16.28 -6.92
C ASN A 229 -2.63 -16.66 -6.32
N ASN A 230 -3.65 -16.81 -7.17
CA ASN A 230 -5.05 -17.08 -6.80
C ASN A 230 -5.73 -15.96 -6.00
N VAL A 231 -5.16 -14.76 -5.95
CA VAL A 231 -5.73 -13.62 -5.23
C VAL A 231 -6.09 -12.51 -6.22
N TYR A 232 -7.36 -12.12 -6.20
CA TYR A 232 -7.86 -10.90 -6.85
C TYR A 232 -7.87 -9.75 -5.85
N THR A 233 -7.30 -8.60 -6.22
CA THR A 233 -7.18 -7.44 -5.31
C THR A 233 -7.94 -6.23 -5.85
N ALA A 234 -8.85 -5.70 -5.04
CA ALA A 234 -9.62 -4.49 -5.32
C ALA A 234 -9.50 -3.47 -4.17
N LEU A 235 -9.66 -2.19 -4.49
CA LEU A 235 -9.63 -1.10 -3.52
C LEU A 235 -11.00 -0.40 -3.48
N PHE A 236 -11.46 -0.08 -2.28
CA PHE A 236 -12.70 0.62 -2.02
C PHE A 236 -12.44 1.90 -1.21
N LEU A 237 -13.27 2.91 -1.41
CA LEU A 237 -13.29 4.11 -0.57
C LEU A 237 -14.48 4.06 0.40
N ALA A 238 -14.23 4.53 1.61
CA ALA A 238 -15.25 4.99 2.54
C ALA A 238 -15.10 6.52 2.64
N ILE A 239 -16.18 7.24 2.41
CA ILE A 239 -16.20 8.71 2.29
C ILE A 239 -17.17 9.22 3.34
N ASP A 240 -16.69 10.09 4.22
CA ASP A 240 -17.54 10.70 5.23
C ASP A 240 -18.42 11.82 4.65
N SER A 241 -19.22 12.45 5.52
CA SER A 241 -20.06 13.60 5.16
C SER A 241 -19.54 14.91 5.72
N GLY A 242 -18.25 14.94 6.10
CA GLY A 242 -17.56 16.10 6.64
C GLY A 242 -17.38 17.21 5.61
N ASN A 243 -16.94 18.38 6.06
CA ASN A 243 -16.68 19.54 5.20
C ASN A 243 -15.30 20.15 5.51
N PRO A 244 -14.26 19.90 4.68
CA PRO A 244 -14.28 19.06 3.49
C PRO A 244 -14.44 17.57 3.82
N PRO A 245 -14.99 16.75 2.89
CA PRO A 245 -15.12 15.32 3.14
C PRO A 245 -13.75 14.64 3.15
N ALA A 246 -13.52 13.73 4.09
CA ALA A 246 -12.34 12.89 4.13
C ALA A 246 -12.67 11.45 3.69
N THR A 247 -11.61 10.70 3.36
CA THR A 247 -11.73 9.40 2.72
C THR A 247 -10.79 8.37 3.31
N GLY A 248 -11.31 7.20 3.63
CA GLY A 248 -10.55 5.99 3.90
C GLY A 248 -10.39 5.11 2.68
N THR A 249 -9.24 4.45 2.53
CA THR A 249 -9.03 3.41 1.50
C THR A 249 -8.92 2.03 2.13
N GLY A 250 -9.79 1.12 1.70
CA GLY A 250 -9.80 -0.29 2.13
C GLY A 250 -9.32 -1.20 1.00
N THR A 251 -8.48 -2.18 1.35
CA THR A 251 -8.02 -3.21 0.40
C THR A 251 -8.80 -4.49 0.60
N LEU A 252 -9.37 -5.05 -0.47
CA LEU A 252 -10.02 -6.35 -0.49
C LEU A 252 -9.18 -7.38 -1.25
N HIS A 253 -8.84 -8.48 -0.60
CA HIS A 253 -8.22 -9.66 -1.18
C HIS A 253 -9.24 -10.78 -1.28
N ILE A 254 -9.56 -11.20 -2.50
CA ILE A 254 -10.43 -12.34 -2.78
C ILE A 254 -9.54 -13.50 -3.21
N THR A 255 -9.44 -14.51 -2.36
CA THR A 255 -8.81 -15.78 -2.73
C THR A 255 -9.82 -16.60 -3.54
N LEU A 256 -9.46 -16.92 -4.77
CA LEU A 256 -10.31 -17.70 -5.67
C LEU A 256 -10.00 -19.19 -5.56
N GLU A 257 -11.04 -19.96 -5.27
CA GLU A 257 -11.02 -21.42 -5.32
C GLU A 257 -11.27 -21.90 -6.75
N ASP A 258 -10.44 -22.85 -7.16
CA ASP A 258 -10.43 -23.47 -8.48
C ASP A 258 -11.67 -24.32 -8.72
N VAL A 259 -12.30 -24.12 -9.87
CA VAL A 259 -13.40 -24.94 -10.37
C VAL A 259 -13.03 -25.50 -11.73
N ASN A 260 -13.41 -26.75 -12.01
CA ASN A 260 -13.17 -27.36 -13.32
C ASN A 260 -14.00 -26.70 -14.42
N ASP A 261 -13.49 -25.64 -15.03
CA ASP A 261 -14.14 -24.88 -16.09
C ASP A 261 -13.27 -24.70 -17.34
N ASN A 262 -11.99 -25.07 -17.26
CA ASN A 262 -11.11 -25.15 -18.42
C ASN A 262 -11.11 -26.57 -19.01
N VAL A 263 -11.07 -26.64 -20.34
CA VAL A 263 -10.94 -27.92 -21.04
C VAL A 263 -9.47 -28.24 -21.29
N PRO A 264 -9.06 -29.53 -21.25
CA PRO A 264 -7.69 -29.90 -21.55
C PRO A 264 -7.26 -29.51 -22.97
N SER A 265 -5.99 -29.13 -23.10
CA SER A 265 -5.34 -28.82 -24.37
C SER A 265 -4.31 -29.90 -24.71
N LEU A 266 -4.34 -30.40 -25.94
CA LEU A 266 -3.43 -31.42 -26.44
C LEU A 266 -2.15 -30.78 -27.03
N TYR A 267 -0.98 -31.34 -26.73
CA TYR A 267 0.27 -30.96 -27.38
C TYR A 267 1.22 -32.16 -27.63
N PRO A 268 2.02 -32.15 -28.71
CA PRO A 268 1.90 -31.25 -29.86
C PRO A 268 0.66 -31.58 -30.71
N THR A 269 0.11 -30.59 -31.42
CA THR A 269 -0.98 -30.78 -32.40
C THR A 269 -0.47 -31.11 -33.81
N LEU A 270 0.82 -30.96 -34.05
CA LEU A 270 1.51 -31.36 -35.28
C LEU A 270 2.67 -32.27 -34.93
N ALA A 271 2.68 -33.46 -35.53
CA ALA A 271 3.79 -34.40 -35.41
C ALA A 271 4.29 -34.80 -36.80
N LYS A 272 5.59 -35.08 -36.88
CA LYS A 272 6.26 -35.53 -38.10
C LYS A 272 6.81 -36.92 -37.85
N VAL A 273 6.51 -37.87 -38.74
CA VAL A 273 7.01 -39.24 -38.64
C VAL A 273 7.69 -39.65 -39.95
N CYS A 274 8.73 -40.46 -39.86
CA CYS A 274 9.38 -41.01 -41.05
C CYS A 274 8.50 -42.07 -41.73
N ASP A 275 8.52 -42.12 -43.06
CA ASP A 275 7.87 -43.16 -43.86
C ASP A 275 8.48 -44.55 -43.65
N ASP A 276 9.74 -44.62 -43.21
CA ASP A 276 10.45 -45.84 -42.83
C ASP A 276 10.41 -46.14 -41.33
N ALA A 277 9.59 -45.43 -40.55
CA ALA A 277 9.47 -45.62 -39.11
C ALA A 277 9.05 -47.07 -38.77
N LYS A 278 10.03 -47.91 -38.42
CA LYS A 278 9.85 -49.28 -37.92
C LYS A 278 9.50 -49.32 -36.43
N ASP A 279 9.66 -48.21 -35.72
CA ASP A 279 9.28 -48.07 -34.32
C ASP A 279 7.77 -47.85 -34.23
N LEU A 280 7.06 -48.78 -33.61
CA LEU A 280 5.62 -48.74 -33.28
C LEU A 280 5.18 -47.51 -32.44
N ARG A 281 6.09 -46.58 -32.17
CA ARG A 281 5.94 -45.39 -31.32
C ARG A 281 5.96 -44.15 -32.20
N VAL A 282 4.78 -43.69 -32.61
CA VAL A 282 4.64 -42.62 -33.62
C VAL A 282 4.86 -41.26 -32.99
N VAL A 283 4.13 -40.99 -31.89
CA VAL A 283 4.12 -39.68 -31.23
C VAL A 283 3.85 -39.89 -29.75
N VAL A 284 4.59 -39.18 -28.90
CA VAL A 284 4.21 -38.97 -27.49
C VAL A 284 3.47 -37.64 -27.41
N LEU A 285 2.26 -37.68 -26.86
CA LEU A 285 1.40 -36.52 -26.65
C LEU A 285 1.34 -36.24 -25.16
N GLY A 286 1.31 -34.97 -24.81
CA GLY A 286 0.95 -34.45 -23.50
C GLY A 286 -0.40 -33.74 -23.56
N ALA A 287 -0.99 -33.56 -22.40
CA ALA A 287 -2.09 -32.64 -22.19
C ALA A 287 -1.76 -31.64 -21.08
N SER A 288 -2.31 -30.45 -21.21
CA SER A 288 -2.20 -29.37 -20.22
C SER A 288 -3.56 -28.75 -20.02
N ASP A 289 -3.82 -28.36 -18.79
CA ASP A 289 -5.03 -27.69 -18.37
C ASP A 289 -4.65 -26.47 -17.52
N LYS A 290 -5.48 -25.43 -17.51
CA LYS A 290 -5.21 -24.21 -16.76
C LYS A 290 -5.69 -24.28 -15.31
N ASP A 291 -6.58 -25.23 -15.02
CA ASP A 291 -7.08 -25.47 -13.67
C ASP A 291 -5.96 -26.00 -12.75
N LEU A 292 -6.28 -26.24 -11.47
CA LEU A 292 -5.38 -26.85 -10.50
C LEU A 292 -5.77 -28.30 -10.20
N HIS A 293 -4.83 -29.08 -9.68
CA HIS A 293 -5.16 -30.42 -9.17
C HIS A 293 -6.19 -30.29 -8.03
N PRO A 294 -7.31 -31.05 -8.04
CA PRO A 294 -7.58 -32.27 -8.81
C PRO A 294 -8.35 -32.11 -10.13
N ASN A 295 -8.64 -30.90 -10.56
CA ASN A 295 -9.40 -30.60 -11.79
C ASN A 295 -8.59 -30.83 -13.07
N THR A 296 -7.29 -31.10 -12.97
CA THR A 296 -6.42 -31.34 -14.12
C THR A 296 -6.10 -32.83 -14.35
N ASP A 297 -4.83 -33.23 -14.13
CA ASP A 297 -4.39 -34.60 -14.31
C ASP A 297 -4.89 -35.51 -13.17
N PRO A 298 -5.13 -36.81 -13.41
CA PRO A 298 -4.75 -37.56 -14.62
C PRO A 298 -5.66 -37.36 -15.84
N PHE A 299 -5.07 -37.13 -17.01
CA PHE A 299 -5.83 -37.02 -18.26
C PHE A 299 -6.19 -38.38 -18.84
N LYS A 300 -7.41 -38.48 -19.39
CA LYS A 300 -7.88 -39.64 -20.16
C LYS A 300 -7.78 -39.31 -21.65
N PHE A 301 -7.00 -40.10 -22.37
CA PHE A 301 -6.83 -39.94 -23.82
C PHE A 301 -7.60 -41.02 -24.57
N GLU A 302 -8.49 -40.62 -25.47
CA GLU A 302 -9.27 -41.52 -26.30
C GLU A 302 -9.22 -41.09 -27.77
N LEU A 303 -9.28 -42.05 -28.68
CA LEU A 303 -9.46 -41.77 -30.10
C LEU A 303 -10.95 -41.52 -30.32
N SER A 304 -11.32 -40.32 -30.76
CA SER A 304 -12.71 -40.05 -31.15
C SER A 304 -13.08 -40.94 -32.35
N LYS A 305 -14.37 -41.27 -32.51
CA LYS A 305 -14.86 -42.28 -33.46
C LYS A 305 -14.13 -42.19 -34.80
N GLN A 306 -13.24 -43.15 -35.06
CA GLN A 306 -12.48 -43.23 -36.30
C GLN A 306 -13.43 -43.66 -37.42
N SER A 307 -13.54 -42.85 -38.46
CA SER A 307 -14.30 -43.19 -39.66
C SER A 307 -13.41 -44.01 -40.60
N GLY A 308 -13.72 -45.29 -40.80
CA GLY A 308 -13.03 -46.15 -41.76
C GLY A 308 -12.85 -47.61 -41.32
N PRO A 309 -12.59 -48.53 -42.27
CA PRO A 309 -12.46 -49.97 -42.01
C PRO A 309 -11.14 -50.39 -41.34
N GLU A 310 -10.17 -49.49 -41.19
CA GLU A 310 -8.86 -49.79 -40.57
C GLU A 310 -8.71 -48.95 -39.29
N LYS A 311 -8.75 -49.61 -38.12
CA LYS A 311 -8.29 -49.02 -36.85
C LYS A 311 -6.76 -48.88 -36.92
N LEU A 312 -6.28 -47.86 -37.63
CA LEU A 312 -4.85 -47.65 -37.88
C LEU A 312 -4.09 -47.22 -36.62
N TRP A 313 -4.80 -46.65 -35.64
CA TRP A 313 -4.19 -46.02 -34.47
C TRP A 313 -4.69 -46.65 -33.18
N ARG A 314 -3.79 -46.72 -32.22
CA ARG A 314 -4.08 -47.01 -30.82
C ARG A 314 -3.43 -45.94 -29.95
N ILE A 315 -4.09 -45.53 -28.89
CA ILE A 315 -3.52 -44.65 -27.88
C ILE A 315 -3.32 -45.44 -26.59
N ASN A 316 -2.11 -45.41 -26.05
CA ASN A 316 -1.77 -46.03 -24.77
C ASN A 316 -1.31 -44.94 -23.80
N ARG A 317 -1.87 -44.90 -22.61
CA ARG A 317 -1.41 -43.99 -21.54
C ARG A 317 0.01 -44.36 -21.11
N LEU A 318 0.89 -43.36 -21.00
CA LEU A 318 2.26 -43.54 -20.48
C LEU A 318 2.35 -43.19 -19.00
N ASN A 319 1.78 -42.03 -18.61
CA ASN A 319 1.71 -41.55 -17.24
C ASN A 319 0.42 -40.72 -17.05
N ASN A 320 0.31 -39.89 -16.01
CA ASN A 320 -0.88 -39.07 -15.77
C ASN A 320 -1.10 -37.96 -16.81
N THR A 321 -0.03 -37.45 -17.42
CA THR A 321 -0.07 -36.29 -18.30
C THR A 321 0.18 -36.60 -19.77
N HIS A 322 0.74 -37.78 -20.07
CA HIS A 322 1.19 -38.17 -21.41
C HIS A 322 0.61 -39.51 -21.86
N ALA A 323 0.40 -39.61 -23.17
CA ALA A 323 0.02 -40.82 -23.88
C ALA A 323 0.85 -41.02 -25.14
N GLN A 324 0.87 -42.25 -25.65
CA GLN A 324 1.60 -42.63 -26.84
C GLN A 324 0.63 -43.08 -27.93
N VAL A 325 0.75 -42.47 -29.10
CA VAL A 325 0.06 -42.90 -30.32
C VAL A 325 0.89 -43.98 -30.99
N ILE A 326 0.25 -45.11 -31.22
CA ILE A 326 0.82 -46.33 -31.79
C ILE A 326 0.14 -46.59 -33.13
N LEU A 327 0.97 -46.88 -34.13
CA LEU A 327 0.54 -47.29 -35.45
C LEU A 327 0.38 -48.82 -35.48
N LEU A 328 -0.76 -49.30 -35.98
CA LEU A 328 -1.06 -50.73 -36.04
C LEU A 328 -0.78 -51.36 -37.41
N GLN A 329 -0.60 -50.57 -38.47
CA GLN A 329 -0.35 -51.03 -39.84
C GLN A 329 0.64 -50.11 -40.56
N ASN A 330 1.25 -50.54 -41.66
CA ASN A 330 2.22 -49.69 -42.38
C ASN A 330 1.63 -48.34 -42.81
N LEU A 331 2.36 -47.26 -42.53
CA LEU A 331 2.01 -45.90 -42.97
C LEU A 331 2.08 -45.81 -44.50
N LYS A 332 1.01 -45.30 -45.11
CA LYS A 332 1.11 -44.77 -46.48
C LYS A 332 1.67 -43.36 -46.40
N LYS A 333 2.40 -42.92 -47.42
CA LYS A 333 2.89 -41.55 -47.50
C LYS A 333 1.70 -40.60 -47.73
N ALA A 334 1.16 -40.06 -46.65
CA ALA A 334 0.02 -39.14 -46.63
C ALA A 334 0.03 -38.31 -45.33
N ASN A 335 -0.77 -37.24 -45.30
CA ASN A 335 -1.06 -36.53 -44.07
C ASN A 335 -2.28 -37.18 -43.40
N TYR A 336 -2.18 -37.47 -42.11
CA TYR A 336 -3.26 -38.06 -41.33
C TYR A 336 -3.74 -37.06 -40.28
N ASN A 337 -5.05 -36.89 -40.16
CA ASN A 337 -5.65 -36.15 -39.06
C ASN A 337 -6.26 -37.17 -38.10
N ILE A 338 -5.71 -37.23 -36.89
CA ILE A 338 -6.12 -38.20 -35.87
C ILE A 338 -6.91 -37.43 -34.81
N PRO A 339 -8.24 -37.58 -34.72
CA PRO A 339 -9.03 -36.87 -33.72
C PRO A 339 -8.84 -37.54 -32.35
N ILE A 340 -8.26 -36.80 -31.41
CA ILE A 340 -7.94 -37.27 -30.07
C ILE A 340 -8.76 -36.45 -29.08
N SER A 341 -9.56 -37.15 -28.28
CA SER A 341 -10.30 -36.60 -27.16
C SER A 341 -9.45 -36.70 -25.90
N VAL A 342 -9.26 -35.58 -25.21
CA VAL A 342 -8.60 -35.50 -23.91
C VAL A 342 -9.63 -35.05 -22.89
N THR A 343 -9.77 -35.81 -21.82
CA THR A 343 -10.67 -35.52 -20.70
C THR A 343 -9.87 -35.33 -19.43
N ASP A 344 -10.20 -34.31 -18.64
CA ASP A 344 -9.61 -34.06 -17.32
C ASP A 344 -10.13 -35.04 -16.25
N SER A 345 -9.69 -34.85 -15.01
CA SER A 345 -10.17 -35.57 -13.83
C SER A 345 -11.12 -34.76 -12.96
N GLY A 346 -11.53 -33.57 -13.40
CA GLY A 346 -12.44 -32.71 -12.67
C GLY A 346 -13.87 -33.26 -12.61
N LYS A 347 -14.72 -32.56 -11.85
CA LYS A 347 -16.12 -32.96 -11.60
C LYS A 347 -17.07 -31.77 -11.82
N PRO A 348 -17.93 -31.80 -12.85
CA PRO A 348 -17.98 -32.79 -13.94
C PRO A 348 -16.71 -32.74 -14.82
N PRO A 349 -16.31 -33.86 -15.44
CA PRO A 349 -15.12 -33.87 -16.27
C PRO A 349 -15.36 -33.15 -17.59
N LEU A 350 -14.41 -32.32 -18.02
CA LEU A 350 -14.48 -31.60 -19.30
C LEU A 350 -13.60 -32.29 -20.33
N THR A 351 -14.06 -32.28 -21.59
CA THR A 351 -13.42 -33.00 -22.69
C THR A 351 -13.25 -32.10 -23.89
N ASN A 352 -12.04 -32.07 -24.44
CA ASN A 352 -11.75 -31.42 -25.70
C ASN A 352 -11.33 -32.45 -26.75
N THR A 353 -11.79 -32.28 -28.00
CA THR A 353 -11.36 -33.13 -29.13
C THR A 353 -10.56 -32.29 -30.10
N THR A 354 -9.27 -32.62 -30.25
CA THR A 354 -8.34 -31.93 -31.13
C THR A 354 -7.77 -32.90 -32.17
N GLU A 355 -7.62 -32.43 -33.41
CA GLU A 355 -6.96 -33.21 -34.46
C GLU A 355 -5.43 -33.11 -34.34
N LEU A 356 -4.78 -34.25 -34.08
CA LEU A 356 -3.35 -34.39 -34.29
C LEU A 356 -3.08 -34.52 -35.79
N ARG A 357 -2.40 -33.53 -36.36
CA ARG A 357 -1.91 -33.57 -37.73
C ARG A 357 -0.60 -34.33 -37.77
N LEU A 358 -0.60 -35.48 -38.41
CA LEU A 358 0.58 -36.30 -38.61
C LEU A 358 1.05 -36.16 -40.06
N GLN A 359 2.25 -35.61 -40.23
CA GLN A 359 2.91 -35.48 -41.53
C GLN A 359 3.92 -36.62 -41.70
N VAL A 360 3.70 -37.47 -42.69
CA VAL A 360 4.63 -38.53 -43.05
C VAL A 360 5.71 -37.97 -44.00
N CYS A 361 6.96 -37.99 -43.54
CA CYS A 361 8.10 -37.41 -44.21
C CYS A 361 9.05 -38.50 -44.71
N THR A 362 9.81 -38.21 -45.77
CA THR A 362 10.85 -39.13 -46.25
C THR A 362 12.12 -38.97 -45.43
N CYS A 363 12.61 -40.07 -44.86
CA CYS A 363 13.84 -40.04 -44.07
C CYS A 363 14.99 -40.74 -44.80
N LYS A 364 16.10 -40.02 -45.01
CA LYS A 364 17.35 -40.57 -45.58
C LYS A 364 18.53 -40.17 -44.72
N LYS A 365 19.31 -41.15 -44.22
CA LYS A 365 20.53 -40.92 -43.42
C LYS A 365 20.31 -39.84 -42.35
N SER A 366 19.30 -40.04 -41.48
CA SER A 366 18.89 -39.15 -40.38
C SER A 366 18.49 -37.70 -40.73
N LYS A 367 18.33 -37.37 -42.02
CA LYS A 367 17.63 -36.14 -42.45
C LYS A 367 16.18 -36.45 -42.78
N MET A 368 15.27 -35.72 -42.14
CA MET A 368 13.83 -35.79 -42.36
C MET A 368 13.41 -34.71 -43.36
N ASP A 369 12.88 -35.13 -44.50
CA ASP A 369 12.36 -34.25 -45.54
C ASP A 369 10.84 -34.34 -45.58
N CYS A 370 10.20 -33.27 -45.10
CA CYS A 370 8.75 -33.12 -45.03
C CYS A 370 8.18 -32.23 -46.14
N SER A 371 8.96 -31.92 -47.18
CA SER A 371 8.47 -31.17 -48.33
C SER A 371 7.59 -32.08 -49.22
N ALA A 372 6.32 -32.26 -48.86
CA ALA A 372 5.38 -32.89 -49.77
C ALA A 372 4.89 -31.84 -50.76
N THR A 373 5.27 -32.02 -52.02
CA THR A 373 4.73 -31.35 -53.21
C THR A 373 3.21 -31.29 -53.19
N ASP A 374 2.66 -30.08 -53.29
CA ASP A 374 1.31 -29.85 -53.78
C ASP A 374 1.19 -30.47 -55.19
N ALA A 375 0.48 -31.58 -55.29
CA ALA A 375 -0.18 -31.99 -56.53
C ALA A 375 -1.65 -32.25 -56.19
N LEU A 376 -2.35 -31.14 -55.95
CA LEU A 376 -3.80 -31.07 -56.04
C LEU A 376 -4.21 -31.50 -57.45
N HIS A 377 -4.63 -32.75 -57.62
CA HIS A 377 -5.54 -33.10 -58.72
C HIS A 377 -6.91 -32.51 -58.36
N ILE A 378 -7.07 -31.22 -58.65
CA ILE A 378 -8.40 -30.60 -58.77
C ILE A 378 -9.03 -31.24 -60.00
N SER A 379 -10.01 -32.13 -59.79
CA SER A 379 -10.94 -32.49 -60.85
C SER A 379 -11.72 -31.23 -61.23
N LEU A 380 -11.36 -30.66 -62.37
CA LEU A 380 -11.94 -29.45 -62.92
C LEU A 380 -13.28 -29.77 -63.61
N THR A 381 -14.28 -30.19 -62.84
CA THR A 381 -15.67 -30.32 -63.33
C THR A 381 -16.66 -30.03 -62.21
N LEU A 382 -16.70 -28.79 -61.69
CA LEU A 382 -17.86 -28.20 -60.98
C LEU A 382 -17.62 -26.73 -60.59
N ILE A 383 -17.04 -25.92 -61.48
CA ILE A 383 -17.08 -24.45 -61.38
C ILE A 383 -17.45 -23.89 -62.74
N LEU A 384 -18.67 -24.18 -63.18
CA LEU A 384 -19.32 -23.44 -64.28
C LEU A 384 -20.84 -23.54 -64.13
N LEU A 385 -21.39 -23.14 -62.97
CA LEU A 385 -22.84 -22.93 -62.81
C LEU A 385 -23.27 -22.00 -61.66
N SER A 386 -22.35 -21.30 -60.97
CA SER A 386 -22.72 -20.34 -59.91
C SER A 386 -22.48 -18.86 -60.24
N LEU A 387 -22.21 -18.52 -61.50
CA LEU A 387 -22.04 -17.12 -61.95
C LEU A 387 -23.19 -16.59 -62.84
N LEU A 388 -24.35 -17.26 -62.84
CA LEU A 388 -25.56 -16.81 -63.53
C LEU A 388 -26.78 -16.89 -62.59
N SER A 389 -26.75 -16.17 -61.47
CA SER A 389 -27.95 -15.90 -60.67
C SER A 389 -27.89 -14.58 -59.87
N LEU A 390 -27.04 -13.64 -60.27
CA LEU A 390 -26.99 -12.28 -59.70
C LEU A 390 -27.06 -11.20 -60.79
N PHE A 391 -28.02 -11.30 -61.71
CA PHE A 391 -28.56 -10.16 -62.47
C PHE A 391 -29.96 -10.51 -63.00
N CYS A 392 -30.93 -10.65 -62.10
CA CYS A 392 -32.35 -10.53 -62.45
C CYS A 392 -33.17 -10.15 -61.21
N LYS A 393 -32.94 -8.94 -60.70
CA LYS A 393 -33.88 -8.18 -59.86
C LYS A 393 -33.68 -6.68 -60.14
N SER A 394 -34.10 -6.27 -61.33
CA SER A 394 -34.48 -4.91 -61.68
C SER A 394 -35.42 -5.03 -62.86
N LEU A 395 -36.60 -4.39 -62.77
CA LEU A 395 -37.79 -4.46 -63.64
C LEU A 395 -38.80 -5.58 -63.33
N ALA A 396 -39.64 -5.32 -62.31
CA ALA A 396 -41.11 -5.33 -62.38
C ALA A 396 -41.66 -4.68 -61.10
#